data_AF-A0A9P9IVR9-F1
#
_entry.id   AF-A0A9P9IVR9-F1
#
_cell.length_a   1.000
_cell.length_b   1.000
_cell.length_c   1.000
_cell.angle_alpha   90.00
_cell.angle_beta   90.00
_cell.angle_gamma   90.00
#
_symmetry.space_group_name_H-M   'P 1'
#
loop_
_entity.id
_entity.type
_entity.pdbx_description
1 polymer ?
#
loop_
_entity_poly.entity_id
_entity_poly.type
_entity_poly.pdbx_seq_one_letter_code
_entity_poly.pdbx_strand_id
1 'polypeptide(L)'
;MADPLSIVASVITLIQVSAQVTVLLKQFRDEVNVVDATLNGLLSDVQGLFQVLEAMKETFEQDEIKDNLQVTGHVGTHWKNLARSMKEGTATLQQLRGLLDNVNKTTSFLDGPRKQIRFKSAIDQITEFRERIQSYRSALQLSLNTVIL
;
A
#
# COMPACT_ATOMS: atom_id res chain seq x y z
N MET A 1 17.63 11.25 -5.65
CA MET A 1 17.77 12.15 -4.48
C MET A 1 16.46 12.10 -3.71
N ALA A 2 16.51 12.10 -2.37
CA ALA A 2 15.30 12.18 -1.54
C ALA A 2 15.08 13.66 -1.21
N ASP A 3 14.54 14.41 -2.16
CA ASP A 3 14.12 15.79 -1.95
C ASP A 3 12.64 15.83 -1.48
N PRO A 4 12.22 16.88 -0.76
CA PRO A 4 10.86 17.08 -0.26
C PRO A 4 9.74 16.72 -1.24
N LEU A 5 9.85 17.20 -2.48
CA LEU A 5 8.83 17.03 -3.51
C LEU A 5 8.76 15.57 -3.98
N SER A 6 9.91 14.91 -4.11
CA SER A 6 10.00 13.48 -4.43
C SER A 6 9.38 12.59 -3.34
N ILE A 7 9.50 12.97 -2.07
CA ILE A 7 8.87 12.27 -0.94
C ILE A 7 7.34 12.43 -1.00
N VAL A 8 6.83 13.66 -1.16
CA VAL A 8 5.39 13.92 -1.31
C VAL A 8 4.80 13.20 -2.52
N ALA A 9 5.48 13.26 -3.67
CA ALA A 9 5.06 12.55 -4.88
C ALA A 9 5.01 11.02 -4.66
N SER A 10 5.96 10.47 -3.88
CA SER A 10 5.97 9.05 -3.52
C SER A 10 4.77 8.67 -2.63
N VAL A 11 4.42 9.51 -1.66
CA VAL A 11 3.21 9.32 -0.83
C VAL A 11 1.96 9.33 -1.70
N ILE A 12 1.79 10.32 -2.58
CA ILE A 12 0.64 10.43 -3.49
C ILE A 12 0.52 9.21 -4.39
N THR A 13 1.64 8.74 -4.95
CA THR A 13 1.66 7.53 -5.77
C THR A 13 1.19 6.31 -4.96
N LEU A 14 1.66 6.19 -3.72
CA LEU A 14 1.30 5.05 -2.86
C LEU A 14 -0.18 5.09 -2.43
N ILE A 15 -0.73 6.28 -2.18
CA ILE A 15 -2.17 6.52 -1.97
C ILE A 15 -2.96 6.00 -3.16
N GLN A 16 -2.58 6.44 -4.38
CA GLN A 16 -3.28 6.08 -5.60
C GLN A 16 -3.29 4.56 -5.84
N VAL A 17 -2.15 3.89 -5.68
CA VAL A 17 -2.07 2.44 -5.85
C VAL A 17 -2.84 1.70 -4.74
N SER A 18 -2.78 2.16 -3.49
CA SER A 18 -3.56 1.58 -2.38
C SER A 18 -5.06 1.67 -2.62
N ALA A 19 -5.53 2.80 -3.16
CA ALA A 19 -6.93 3.00 -3.52
C ALA A 19 -7.36 2.04 -4.65
N GLN A 20 -6.55 1.86 -5.68
CA GLN A 20 -6.83 0.92 -6.78
C GLN A 20 -6.91 -0.53 -6.28
N VAL A 21 -5.96 -0.95 -5.46
CA VAL A 21 -5.97 -2.29 -4.84
C VAL A 21 -7.22 -2.48 -3.99
N THR A 22 -7.60 -1.48 -3.19
CA THR A 22 -8.84 -1.50 -2.39
C THR A 22 -10.08 -1.70 -3.27
N VAL A 23 -10.18 -0.99 -4.40
CA VAL A 23 -11.30 -1.14 -5.35
C VAL A 23 -11.34 -2.54 -5.93
N LEU A 24 -10.20 -3.08 -6.39
CA LEU A 24 -10.13 -4.43 -6.96
C LEU A 24 -10.51 -5.51 -5.94
N LEU A 25 -10.07 -5.38 -4.68
CA LEU A 25 -10.43 -6.31 -3.61
C LEU A 25 -11.93 -6.29 -3.30
N LYS A 26 -12.55 -5.10 -3.29
CA LYS A 26 -14.00 -4.96 -3.11
C LYS A 26 -14.77 -5.58 -4.28
N GLN A 27 -14.40 -5.25 -5.51
CA GLN A 27 -15.01 -5.83 -6.71
C GLN A 27 -14.90 -7.36 -6.70
N PHE A 28 -13.71 -7.90 -6.42
CA PHE A 28 -13.52 -9.33 -6.32
C PHE A 28 -14.42 -9.96 -5.26
N ARG A 29 -14.45 -9.39 -4.04
CA ARG A 29 -15.31 -9.86 -2.94
C ARG A 29 -16.78 -9.92 -3.36
N ASP A 30 -17.28 -8.87 -3.99
CA ASP A 30 -18.66 -8.75 -4.43
C ASP A 30 -18.98 -9.76 -5.55
N GLU A 31 -18.06 -9.99 -6.48
CA GLU A 31 -18.25 -10.89 -7.63
C GLU A 31 -18.24 -12.37 -7.26
N VAL A 32 -17.40 -12.79 -6.31
CA VAL A 32 -17.33 -14.21 -5.91
C VAL A 32 -18.24 -14.54 -4.73
N ASN A 33 -18.93 -13.57 -4.12
CA ASN A 33 -19.74 -13.74 -2.90
C ASN A 33 -18.98 -14.49 -1.79
N VAL A 34 -17.66 -14.33 -1.75
CA VAL A 34 -16.79 -15.04 -0.82
C VAL A 34 -16.58 -14.19 0.43
N VAL A 35 -16.99 -14.73 1.58
CA VAL A 35 -16.61 -14.21 2.90
C VAL A 35 -15.35 -14.93 3.35
N ASP A 36 -14.22 -14.57 2.75
CA ASP A 36 -12.91 -15.13 3.12
C ASP A 36 -12.19 -14.19 4.09
N ALA A 37 -11.75 -14.74 5.23
CA ALA A 37 -11.11 -13.97 6.28
C ALA A 37 -9.76 -13.38 5.84
N THR A 38 -9.04 -14.06 4.95
CA THR A 38 -7.76 -13.57 4.40
C THR A 38 -8.01 -12.41 3.45
N LEU A 39 -9.03 -12.48 2.59
CA LEU A 39 -9.43 -11.38 1.72
C LEU A 39 -9.86 -10.14 2.51
N ASN A 40 -10.70 -10.33 3.55
CA ASN A 40 -11.12 -9.24 4.42
C ASN A 40 -9.95 -8.67 5.24
N GLY A 41 -9.03 -9.51 5.69
CA GLY A 41 -7.81 -9.11 6.37
C GLY A 41 -6.91 -8.26 5.46
N LEU A 42 -6.70 -8.69 4.21
CA LEU A 42 -5.93 -7.94 3.23
C LEU A 42 -6.60 -6.59 2.92
N LEU A 43 -7.92 -6.56 2.73
CA LEU A 43 -8.67 -5.32 2.51
C LEU A 43 -8.47 -4.34 3.67
N SER A 44 -8.60 -4.82 4.91
CA SER A 44 -8.37 -4.03 6.12
C SER A 44 -6.94 -3.49 6.19
N ASP A 45 -5.95 -4.29 5.82
CA ASP A 45 -4.54 -3.89 5.86
C ASP A 45 -4.20 -2.84 4.80
N VAL A 46 -4.73 -2.98 3.57
CA VAL A 46 -4.56 -1.97 2.51
C VAL A 46 -5.28 -0.67 2.88
N GLN A 47 -6.47 -0.74 3.47
CA GLN A 47 -7.19 0.44 3.95
C GLN A 47 -6.45 1.14 5.10
N GLY A 48 -5.88 0.36 6.04
CA GLY A 48 -5.06 0.91 7.12
C GLY A 48 -3.78 1.58 6.59
N LEU A 49 -3.14 1.01 5.56
CA LEU A 49 -2.01 1.65 4.89
C LEU A 49 -2.44 2.96 4.20
N PHE A 50 -3.56 2.96 3.49
CA PHE A 50 -4.12 4.16 2.86
C PHE A 50 -4.32 5.30 3.87
N GLN A 51 -4.88 5.01 5.04
CA GLN A 51 -5.08 6.01 6.10
C GLN A 51 -3.77 6.59 6.63
N VAL A 52 -2.74 5.74 6.82
CA VAL A 52 -1.40 6.21 7.23
C VAL A 52 -0.81 7.14 6.17
N LEU A 53 -0.99 6.83 4.89
CA LEU A 53 -0.45 7.64 3.81
C LEU A 53 -1.16 9.00 3.65
N GLU A 54 -2.47 9.04 3.84
CA GLU A 54 -3.20 10.31 3.90
C GLU A 54 -2.71 11.18 5.06
N ALA A 55 -2.55 10.62 6.26
CA ALA A 55 -2.01 11.35 7.41
C ALA A 55 -0.57 11.83 7.16
N MET A 56 0.27 11.04 6.50
CA MET A 56 1.60 11.44 6.08
C MET A 56 1.57 12.61 5.08
N LYS A 57 0.67 12.55 4.09
CA LYS A 57 0.49 13.63 3.11
C LYS A 57 0.11 14.93 3.82
N GLU A 58 -0.88 14.88 4.71
CA GLU A 58 -1.31 16.04 5.51
C GLU A 58 -0.15 16.60 6.34
N THR A 59 0.66 15.73 6.95
CA THR A 59 1.85 16.13 7.72
C THR A 59 2.89 16.83 6.84
N PHE A 60 3.17 16.31 5.66
CA PHE A 60 4.17 16.89 4.75
C PHE A 60 3.68 18.16 4.05
N GLU A 61 2.38 18.39 4.04
CA GLU A 61 1.80 19.65 3.55
C GLU A 61 1.91 20.80 4.56
N GLN A 62 2.25 20.52 5.83
CA GLN A 62 2.52 21.56 6.83
C GLN A 62 3.83 22.31 6.54
N ASP A 63 3.80 23.64 6.60
CA ASP A 63 4.91 24.49 6.18
C ASP A 63 6.18 24.31 7.03
N GLU A 64 6.04 24.04 8.34
CA GLU A 64 7.18 23.73 9.23
C GLU A 64 7.92 22.45 8.80
N ILE A 65 7.21 21.45 8.29
CA ILE A 65 7.82 20.20 7.81
C ILE A 65 8.45 20.40 6.43
N LYS A 66 7.83 21.22 5.56
CA LYS A 66 8.39 21.57 4.24
C LYS A 66 9.76 22.22 4.34
N ASP A 67 9.94 23.11 5.30
CA ASP A 67 11.20 23.81 5.53
C ASP A 67 12.27 22.89 6.16
N ASN A 68 11.85 21.87 6.92
CA ASN A 68 12.74 20.89 7.56
C ASN A 68 13.05 19.65 6.71
N LEU A 69 12.42 19.48 5.54
CA LEU A 69 12.71 18.36 4.63
C LEU A 69 14.12 18.41 4.02
N GLN A 70 14.83 19.54 4.11
CA GLN A 70 16.21 19.69 3.65
C GLN A 70 17.28 19.38 4.73
N VAL A 71 16.89 18.96 5.93
CA VAL A 71 17.82 18.79 7.06
C VAL A 71 18.82 17.64 6.80
N THR A 72 20.11 17.98 6.78
CA THR A 72 21.23 17.04 6.71
C THR A 72 21.54 16.42 8.08
N GLY A 73 22.01 15.16 8.12
CA GLY A 73 22.37 14.46 9.36
C GLY A 73 21.50 13.23 9.64
N HIS A 74 21.22 12.94 10.92
CA HIS A 74 20.40 11.79 11.33
C HIS A 74 18.98 11.84 10.74
N VAL A 75 18.36 13.02 10.72
CA VAL A 75 17.04 13.29 10.10
C VAL A 75 17.05 12.99 8.60
N GLY A 76 18.10 13.36 7.87
CA GLY A 76 18.25 13.02 6.44
C GLY A 76 18.37 11.52 6.17
N THR A 77 18.90 10.73 7.12
CA THR A 77 18.92 9.26 7.00
C THR A 77 17.52 8.67 7.15
N HIS A 78 16.70 9.22 8.06
CA HIS A 78 15.30 8.82 8.22
C HIS A 78 14.47 9.14 6.98
N TRP A 79 14.65 10.32 6.38
CA TRP A 79 14.01 10.67 5.11
C TRP A 79 14.38 9.72 3.96
N LYS A 80 15.65 9.30 3.86
CA LYS A 80 16.08 8.30 2.87
C LYS A 80 15.46 6.93 3.12
N ASN A 81 15.37 6.50 4.38
CA ASN A 81 14.74 5.24 4.74
C ASN A 81 13.24 5.27 4.43
N LEU A 82 12.56 6.38 4.73
CA LEU A 82 11.17 6.60 4.37
C LEU A 82 10.95 6.52 2.86
N ALA A 83 11.77 7.24 2.07
CA ALA A 83 11.70 7.19 0.62
C ALA A 83 11.90 5.77 0.06
N ARG A 84 12.81 4.99 0.66
CA ARG A 84 13.01 3.59 0.30
C ARG A 84 11.77 2.75 0.63
N SER A 85 11.23 2.86 1.84
CA SER A 85 10.03 2.12 2.25
C SER A 85 8.81 2.45 1.39
N MET A 86 8.62 3.71 0.99
CA MET A 86 7.54 4.09 0.07
C MET A 86 7.73 3.49 -1.32
N LYS A 87 8.97 3.45 -1.84
CA LYS A 87 9.27 2.84 -3.14
C LYS A 87 9.01 1.33 -3.11
N GLU A 88 9.47 0.65 -2.07
CA GLU A 88 9.27 -0.79 -1.88
C GLU A 88 7.77 -1.13 -1.66
N GLY A 89 7.06 -0.31 -0.89
CA GLY A 89 5.61 -0.40 -0.74
C GLY A 89 4.87 -0.22 -2.07
N THR A 90 5.32 0.72 -2.91
CA THR A 90 4.73 0.97 -4.25
C THR A 90 4.88 -0.26 -5.13
N ALA A 91 6.09 -0.81 -5.20
CA ALA A 91 6.36 -2.02 -5.97
C ALA A 91 5.53 -3.21 -5.48
N THR A 92 5.40 -3.37 -4.16
CA THR A 92 4.61 -4.44 -3.53
C THR A 92 3.13 -4.31 -3.88
N LEU A 93 2.56 -3.12 -3.75
CA LEU A 93 1.15 -2.89 -4.09
C LEU A 93 0.89 -3.02 -5.60
N GLN A 94 1.84 -2.63 -6.45
CA GLN A 94 1.73 -2.84 -7.90
C GLN A 94 1.77 -4.33 -8.27
N GLN A 95 2.62 -5.13 -7.62
CA GLN A 95 2.65 -6.57 -7.81
C GLN A 95 1.35 -7.22 -7.33
N LEU A 96 0.84 -6.82 -6.15
CA LEU A 96 -0.46 -7.27 -5.65
C LEU A 96 -1.59 -6.89 -6.60
N ARG A 97 -1.60 -5.66 -7.11
CA ARG A 97 -2.55 -5.22 -8.14
C ARG A 97 -2.49 -6.12 -9.37
N GLY A 98 -1.30 -6.39 -9.90
CA GLY A 98 -1.13 -7.28 -11.06
C GLY A 98 -1.61 -8.71 -10.80
N LEU A 99 -1.39 -9.23 -9.59
CA LEU A 99 -1.91 -10.53 -9.17
C LEU A 99 -3.46 -10.52 -9.12
N LEU A 100 -4.05 -9.49 -8.51
CA LEU A 100 -5.50 -9.32 -8.43
C LEU A 100 -6.14 -9.13 -9.81
N ASP A 101 -5.55 -8.31 -10.68
CA ASP A 101 -5.99 -8.12 -12.07
C ASP A 101 -5.95 -9.46 -12.82
N ASN A 102 -4.89 -10.25 -12.62
CA ASN A 102 -4.81 -11.58 -13.21
C ASN A 102 -5.93 -12.47 -12.68
N VAL A 103 -6.08 -12.60 -11.35
CA VAL A 103 -7.13 -13.42 -10.72
C VAL A 103 -8.54 -12.98 -11.15
N ASN A 104 -8.75 -11.67 -11.35
CA ASN A 104 -10.02 -11.09 -11.75
C ASN A 104 -10.28 -11.09 -13.27
N LYS A 105 -9.34 -11.57 -14.10
CA LYS A 105 -9.58 -11.74 -15.56
C LYS A 105 -10.84 -12.57 -15.78
N THR A 106 -11.84 -11.94 -16.37
CA THR A 106 -13.20 -12.43 -16.62
C THR A 106 -13.27 -12.84 -18.08
N THR A 107 -13.52 -14.12 -18.39
CA THR A 107 -13.58 -14.60 -19.78
C THR A 107 -14.90 -15.30 -20.15
N SER A 108 -15.78 -15.65 -19.18
CA SER A 108 -17.06 -16.33 -19.47
C SER A 108 -17.96 -16.52 -18.22
N PHE A 109 -19.27 -16.70 -18.42
CA PHE A 109 -20.34 -16.92 -17.43
C PHE A 109 -20.12 -17.97 -16.30
N LEU A 110 -19.04 -18.78 -16.32
CA LEU A 110 -18.60 -19.68 -15.24
C LEU A 110 -17.52 -19.06 -14.33
N ASP A 111 -17.39 -17.73 -14.34
CA ASP A 111 -16.25 -17.02 -13.76
C ASP A 111 -16.19 -17.09 -12.22
N GLY A 112 -17.30 -17.19 -11.49
CA GLY A 112 -17.29 -17.20 -10.01
C GLY A 112 -16.45 -18.32 -9.40
N PRO A 113 -16.75 -19.61 -9.65
CA PRO A 113 -15.98 -20.73 -9.10
C PRO A 113 -14.53 -20.77 -9.59
N ARG A 114 -14.28 -20.42 -10.86
CA ARG A 114 -12.93 -20.37 -11.43
C ARG A 114 -12.10 -19.24 -10.81
N LYS A 115 -12.68 -18.07 -10.60
CA LYS A 115 -12.07 -16.94 -9.86
C LYS A 115 -11.72 -17.35 -8.43
N GLN A 116 -12.62 -18.06 -7.75
CA GLN A 116 -12.36 -18.56 -6.40
C GLN A 116 -11.20 -19.58 -6.36
N ILE A 117 -11.11 -20.49 -7.33
CA ILE A 117 -9.98 -21.45 -7.43
C ILE A 117 -8.66 -20.71 -7.67
N ARG A 118 -8.66 -19.74 -8.60
CA ARG A 118 -7.46 -18.93 -8.89
C ARG A 118 -7.03 -18.10 -7.69
N PHE A 119 -7.98 -17.54 -6.95
CA PHE A 119 -7.72 -16.83 -5.71
C PHE A 119 -7.13 -17.76 -4.64
N LYS A 120 -7.71 -18.95 -4.44
CA LYS A 120 -7.16 -19.96 -3.53
C LYS A 120 -5.74 -20.37 -3.91
N SER A 121 -5.43 -20.50 -5.20
CA SER A 121 -4.07 -20.79 -5.66
C SER A 121 -3.08 -19.63 -5.45
N ALA A 122 -3.58 -18.41 -5.28
CA ALA A 122 -2.80 -17.20 -5.05
C ALA A 122 -2.75 -16.81 -3.57
N ILE A 123 -3.40 -17.56 -2.67
CA ILE A 123 -3.61 -17.17 -1.26
C ILE A 123 -2.30 -17.03 -0.50
N ASP A 124 -1.32 -17.88 -0.80
CA ASP A 124 0.00 -17.84 -0.16
C ASP A 124 0.75 -16.57 -0.57
N GLN A 125 0.71 -16.22 -1.86
CA GLN A 125 1.29 -14.96 -2.36
C GLN A 125 0.58 -13.74 -1.78
N ILE A 126 -0.76 -13.80 -1.64
CA ILE A 126 -1.57 -12.76 -0.99
C ILE A 126 -1.17 -12.58 0.47
N THR A 127 -0.92 -13.68 1.18
CA THR A 127 -0.49 -13.66 2.58
C THR A 127 0.90 -13.03 2.70
N GLU A 128 1.82 -13.37 1.80
CA GLU A 128 3.14 -12.71 1.74
C GLU A 128 3.02 -11.21 1.47
N PHE A 129 2.15 -10.79 0.54
CA PHE A 129 1.89 -9.37 0.31
C PHE A 129 1.31 -8.68 1.54
N ARG A 130 0.44 -9.36 2.27
CA ARG A 130 -0.14 -8.86 3.53
C ARG A 130 0.93 -8.60 4.58
N GLU A 131 1.83 -9.55 4.81
CA GLU A 131 2.95 -9.40 5.75
C GLU A 131 3.86 -8.24 5.37
N ARG A 132 4.18 -8.11 4.08
CA ARG A 132 4.97 -6.98 3.56
C ARG A 132 4.26 -5.65 3.79
N ILE A 133 2.95 -5.55 3.49
CA ILE A 133 2.15 -4.34 3.73
C ILE A 133 2.17 -3.94 5.22
N GLN A 134 2.01 -4.90 6.13
CA GLN A 134 2.06 -4.65 7.58
C GLN A 134 3.44 -4.15 8.02
N SER A 135 4.51 -4.77 7.50
CA SER A 135 5.89 -4.33 7.73
C SER A 135 6.12 -2.89 7.25
N TYR A 136 5.66 -2.56 6.02
CA TYR A 136 5.78 -1.20 5.49
C TYR A 136 5.01 -0.19 6.30
N ARG A 137 3.75 -0.49 6.66
CA ARG A 137 2.94 0.38 7.52
C ARG A 137 3.66 0.68 8.84
N SER A 138 4.24 -0.34 9.47
CA SER A 138 4.97 -0.19 10.74
C SER A 138 6.22 0.69 10.56
N ALA A 139 6.99 0.46 9.50
CA ALA A 139 8.18 1.27 9.19
C ALA A 139 7.82 2.73 8.90
N LEU A 140 6.73 2.98 8.16
CA LEU A 140 6.25 4.33 7.87
C LEU A 140 5.79 5.06 9.14
N GLN A 141 5.01 4.39 9.99
CA GLN A 141 4.55 4.98 11.26
C GLN A 141 5.72 5.32 12.20
N LEU A 142 6.70 4.42 12.33
CA LEU A 142 7.90 4.67 13.15
C LEU A 142 8.72 5.84 12.60
N SER A 143 8.92 5.88 11.29
CA SER A 143 9.69 6.94 10.63
C SER A 143 9.00 8.29 10.75
N LEU A 144 7.67 8.33 10.60
CA LEU A 144 6.87 9.55 10.75
C LEU A 144 6.96 10.11 12.17
N ASN A 145 6.82 9.25 13.20
CA ASN A 145 6.97 9.68 14.59
C ASN A 145 8.36 10.27 14.88
N THR A 146 9.41 9.74 14.24
CA THR A 146 10.78 10.21 14.43
C THR A 146 11.05 11.53 13.71
N VAL A 147 10.28 11.85 12.66
CA VAL A 147 10.39 13.12 11.92
C VAL A 147 9.60 14.24 12.61
N ILE A 148 8.50 13.91 13.29
CA ILE A 148 7.65 14.89 13.99
C ILE A 148 8.26 15.31 15.35
N LEU A 149 9.01 14.41 16.01
CA LEU A 149 9.68 14.66 17.29
C LEU A 149 10.99 15.45 17.14
#